data_AF-A0A7X0JBA8-F1
#
_entry.id   AF-A0A7X0JBA8-F1
#
_cell.length_a   1.000
_cell.length_b   1.000
_cell.length_c   1.000
_cell.angle_alpha   90.00
_cell.angle_beta   90.00
_cell.angle_gamma   90.00
#
_symmetry.space_group_name_H-M   'P 1'
#
loop_
_entity.id
_entity.type
_entity.pdbx_description
1 polymer ?
#
loop_
_entity_poly.entity_id
_entity_poly.type
_entity_poly.pdbx_seq_one_letter_code
_entity_poly.pdbx_strand_id
1 'polypeptide(L)' 'MNAEFESQVYVAHHRQLSRIIHRFVQRTLAGMARLHRRQFAAPWQTPPRACHD' A
#
# COMPACT_ATOMS: atom_id res chain seq x y z
N MET A 1 -13.32 -0.98 37.97
CA MET A 1 -12.09 -1.66 37.51
C MET A 1 -12.21 -2.30 36.11
N ASN A 2 -13.37 -2.31 35.45
CA ASN A 2 -13.52 -2.91 34.09
C ASN A 2 -13.40 -1.91 32.94
N ALA A 3 -13.72 -0.64 33.15
CA ALA A 3 -13.74 0.37 32.07
C ALA A 3 -12.34 0.69 31.50
N GLU A 4 -11.30 0.64 32.32
CA GLU A 4 -9.92 0.86 31.86
C GLU A 4 -9.40 -0.31 31.02
N PHE A 5 -9.77 -1.54 31.37
CA PHE A 5 -9.42 -2.73 30.60
C PHE A 5 -10.13 -2.73 29.24
N GLU A 6 -11.44 -2.45 29.21
CA GLU A 6 -12.21 -2.30 27.96
C GLU A 6 -11.66 -1.17 27.09
N SER A 7 -11.23 -0.06 27.69
CA SER A 7 -10.58 1.06 26.99
C SER A 7 -9.25 0.64 26.35
N GLN A 8 -8.39 -0.09 27.08
CA GLN A 8 -7.12 -0.57 26.53
C GLN A 8 -7.31 -1.58 25.39
N VAL A 9 -8.27 -2.50 25.52
CA VAL A 9 -8.62 -3.45 24.45
C VAL A 9 -9.14 -2.71 23.23
N TYR A 10 -10.01 -1.70 23.42
CA TYR A 10 -10.51 -0.86 22.33
C TYR A 10 -9.37 -0.11 21.63
N VAL A 11 -8.47 0.54 22.38
CA VAL A 11 -7.32 1.27 21.82
C VAL A 11 -6.39 0.34 21.06
N ALA A 12 -6.13 -0.87 21.56
CA ALA A 12 -5.31 -1.86 20.88
C ALA A 12 -5.94 -2.31 19.56
N HIS A 13 -7.23 -2.66 19.58
CA HIS A 13 -7.98 -3.06 18.38
C HIS A 13 -8.06 -1.94 17.35
N HIS A 14 -8.35 -0.71 17.78
CA HIS A 14 -8.40 0.45 16.90
C HIS A 14 -7.05 0.68 16.22
N ARG A 15 -5.94 0.65 16.98
CA ARG A 15 -4.58 0.78 16.41
C ARG A 15 -4.27 -0.33 15.41
N GLN A 16 -4.66 -1.57 15.69
CA GLN A 16 -4.47 -2.70 14.78
C GLN A 16 -5.26 -2.51 13.49
N LEU A 17 -6.53 -2.12 13.57
CA LEU A 17 -7.38 -1.85 12.41
C LEU A 17 -6.81 -0.72 11.56
N SER A 18 -6.40 0.40 12.16
CA SER A 18 -5.79 1.51 11.44
C SER A 18 -4.53 1.08 10.67
N ARG A 19 -3.67 0.23 11.27
CA ARG A 19 -2.49 -0.30 10.59
C ARG A 19 -2.83 -1.20 9.42
N ILE A 20 -3.85 -2.05 9.57
CA ILE A 20 -4.32 -2.95 8.49
C ILE A 20 -4.86 -2.12 7.32
N ILE A 21 -5.74 -1.16 7.61
CA ILE A 21 -6.32 -0.27 6.60
C ILE A 21 -5.21 0.51 5.88
N HIS A 22 -4.25 1.07 6.63
CA HIS A 22 -3.13 1.80 6.04
C HIS A 22 -2.31 0.92 5.07
N ARG A 23 -1.95 -0.29 5.48
CA ARG A 23 -1.22 -1.25 4.63
C ARG A 23 -2.04 -1.66 3.40
N PHE A 24 -3.34 -1.85 3.55
CA PHE A 24 -4.24 -2.16 2.44
C PHE A 24 -4.24 -1.02 1.41
N VAL A 25 -4.47 0.22 1.85
CA VAL A 25 -4.47 1.40 0.98
C VAL A 25 -3.13 1.55 0.26
N GLN A 26 -2.00 1.43 0.97
CA GLN A 26 -0.66 1.49 0.36
C GLN A 26 -0.46 0.42 -0.72
N ARG A 27 -0.86 -0.82 -0.46
CA ARG A 27 -0.75 -1.92 -1.44
C ARG A 27 -1.65 -1.68 -2.64
N THR A 28 -2.86 -1.19 -2.44
CA THR A 28 -3.81 -0.85 -3.50
C THR A 28 -3.26 0.26 -4.39
N LEU A 29 -2.75 1.35 -3.80
CA LEU A 29 -2.13 2.45 -4.54
C LEU A 29 -0.89 1.97 -5.32
N ALA A 30 -0.03 1.14 -4.72
CA ALA A 30 1.11 0.56 -5.42
C ALA A 30 0.70 -0.40 -6.55
N GLY A 31 -0.42 -1.10 -6.39
CA GLY A 31 -1.03 -1.93 -7.44
C GLY A 31 -1.55 -1.08 -8.60
N MET A 32 -2.32 -0.04 -8.29
CA MET A 32 -2.84 0.94 -9.26
C MET A 32 -1.71 1.63 -10.03
N ALA A 33 -0.65 2.09 -9.34
CA ALA A 33 0.51 2.70 -9.99
C ALA A 33 1.22 1.73 -10.94
N ARG A 34 1.32 0.44 -10.59
CA ARG A 34 1.87 -0.59 -11.47
C ARG A 34 0.99 -0.88 -12.67
N LEU A 35 -0.33 -0.95 -12.47
CA LEU A 35 -1.29 -1.13 -13.57
C LEU A 35 -1.27 0.07 -14.52
N HIS A 36 -1.26 1.28 -13.99
CA HIS A 36 -1.13 2.51 -14.77
C HIS A 36 0.18 2.52 -15.56
N ARG A 37 1.31 2.19 -14.94
CA ARG A 37 2.59 2.05 -15.66
C ARG A 37 2.56 0.98 -16.74
N ARG A 38 1.76 -0.09 -16.61
CA ARG A 38 1.61 -1.11 -17.66
C ARG A 38 0.65 -0.67 -18.77
N GLN A 39 -0.45 -0.02 -18.42
CA GLN A 39 -1.42 0.52 -19.39
C GLN A 39 -0.81 1.65 -20.23
N PHE A 40 0.02 2.47 -19.61
CA PHE A 40 0.73 3.59 -20.24
C PHE A 40 2.22 3.31 -20.46
N ALA A 41 2.68 2.07 -20.28
CA ALA A 41 3.94 1.62 -20.89
C ALA A 41 3.67 1.60 -22.37
N ALA A 42 3.90 2.75 -22.99
CA ALA A 42 3.75 2.98 -24.41
C ALA A 42 4.29 1.76 -25.17
N PRO A 43 3.45 1.01 -25.91
CA PRO A 43 3.92 -0.12 -26.72
C PRO A 43 4.98 0.31 -27.75
N TRP A 44 5.12 1.62 -27.98
CA TRP A 44 6.12 2.25 -28.85
C TRP A 44 7.36 2.78 -28.11
N GLN A 45 7.41 2.77 -26.77
CA GLN A 45 8.63 3.13 -26.03
C GLN A 45 9.60 1.95 -26.10
N THR A 46 10.52 2.01 -27.07
CA THR A 46 11.68 1.14 -27.13
C THR A 46 12.40 1.16 -25.77
N PRO A 47 12.69 -0.01 -25.18
CA PRO A 47 13.44 -0.06 -23.94
C PRO A 47 14.77 0.66 -24.14
N PRO A 48 15.23 1.49 -23.18
CA PRO A 48 16.52 2.14 -23.28
C PRO A 48 17.56 1.04 -23.41
N ARG A 49 18.29 1.03 -24.54
CA ARG A 49 19.42 0.14 -24.72
C ARG A 49 20.36 0.42 -23.56
N ALA A 50 20.58 -0.57 -22.71
CA ALA A 50 21.66 -0.52 -21.75
C ALA A 50 22.94 -0.35 -22.57
N CYS A 51 23.53 0.85 -22.54
CA CYS A 51 24.92 1.03 -22.95
C CYS A 51 25.74 0.23 -21.94
N HIS A 52 26.14 -0.96 -22.34
CA HIS A 52 27.22 -1.67 -21.67
C HIS A 52 28.51 -0.91 -22.00
N ASP A 53 29.07 -0.25 -20.99
CA ASP A 53 30.51 0.04 -20.91
C ASP A 53 31.26 -1.20 -20.42
#